data_AF-A0A7X9GLD7-F1
#
_entry.id   AF-A0A7X9GLD7-F1
#
_cell.length_a   1.000
_cell.length_b   1.000
_cell.length_c   1.000
_cell.angle_alpha   90.00
_cell.angle_beta   90.00
_cell.angle_gamma   90.00
#
_symmetry.space_group_name_H-M   'P 1'
#
loop_
_entity.id
_entity.type
_entity.pdbx_description
1 polymer ?
#
loop_
_entity_poly.entity_id
_entity_poly.type
_entity_poly.pdbx_seq_one_letter_code
_entity_poly.pdbx_strand_id
1 'polypeptide(L)'
;MLWILAGILILIFLDLLKAILGPTAIDRLLSINAITSKIIVMILMIAFTRIEYGFVDIAIVFMLCSFVSGLWILNVITPDNWKFKTRALKNLESDEKEGIKND
;
A
#
# COMPACT_ATOMS: atom_id res chain seq x y z
N MET A 1 -24.08 14.06 -8.55
CA MET A 1 -23.04 14.03 -7.50
C MET A 1 -23.47 13.24 -6.27
N LEU A 2 -24.55 13.63 -5.58
CA LEU A 2 -24.92 13.08 -4.26
C LEU A 2 -25.21 11.57 -4.24
N TRP A 3 -25.85 11.03 -5.28
CA TRP A 3 -26.12 9.59 -5.39
C TRP A 3 -24.84 8.74 -5.44
N ILE A 4 -23.80 9.23 -6.11
CA ILE A 4 -22.49 8.55 -6.19
C ILE A 4 -21.81 8.60 -4.82
N LEU A 5 -21.92 9.73 -4.12
CA LEU A 5 -21.39 9.89 -2.77
C LEU A 5 -22.03 8.89 -1.79
N ALA A 6 -23.35 8.72 -1.87
CA ALA A 6 -24.10 7.75 -1.07
C ALA A 6 -23.69 6.30 -1.39
N GLY A 7 -23.51 5.98 -2.67
CA GLY A 7 -23.01 4.67 -3.11
C GLY A 7 -21.61 4.36 -2.57
N ILE A 8 -20.69 5.33 -2.60
CA ILE A 8 -19.34 5.18 -2.03
C ILE A 8 -19.40 4.97 -0.52
N LEU A 9 -20.29 5.68 0.18
CA LEU A 9 -20.45 5.56 1.63
C LEU A 9 -20.90 4.15 2.05
N ILE A 10 -21.83 3.56 1.28
CA ILE A 10 -22.25 2.17 1.43
C ILE A 10 -21.05 1.23 1.21
N LEU A 11 -20.28 1.43 0.15
CA LEU A 11 -19.11 0.60 -0.14
C LEU A 11 -18.04 0.69 0.96
N ILE A 12 -17.81 1.87 1.56
CA ILE A 12 -16.91 2.02 2.70
C ILE A 12 -17.43 1.20 3.90
N PHE A 13 -18.74 1.21 4.14
CA PHE A 13 -19.35 0.44 5.22
C PHE A 13 -19.16 -1.08 5.02
N LEU A 14 -19.30 -1.57 3.79
CA LEU A 14 -19.03 -2.96 3.43
C LEU A 14 -17.55 -3.33 3.65
N ASP A 15 -16.63 -2.48 3.23
CA ASP A 15 -15.20 -2.71 3.45
C ASP A 15 -14.83 -2.67 4.93
N LEU A 16 -15.50 -1.85 5.73
CA LEU A 16 -15.29 -1.79 7.17
C LEU A 16 -15.72 -3.09 7.86
N LEU A 17 -16.85 -3.66 7.44
CA LEU A 17 -17.27 -5.00 7.87
C LEU A 17 -16.21 -6.04 7.48
N LYS A 18 -15.72 -6.00 6.24
CA LYS A 18 -14.66 -6.92 5.78
C LYS A 18 -13.36 -6.76 6.58
N ALA A 19 -12.98 -5.54 6.93
CA ALA A 19 -11.80 -5.25 7.74
C ALA A 19 -11.89 -5.86 9.14
N ILE A 20 -13.08 -5.86 9.75
CA ILE A 20 -13.33 -6.43 11.08
C ILE A 20 -13.38 -7.96 11.03
N LEU A 21 -14.03 -8.54 10.01
CA LEU A 21 -14.14 -9.98 9.85
C LEU A 21 -12.86 -10.66 9.32
N GLY A 22 -11.87 -9.88 8.85
CA GLY A 22 -10.62 -10.40 8.31
C GLY A 22 -9.79 -11.17 9.35
N PRO A 23 -9.59 -12.50 9.19
CA PRO A 23 -8.83 -13.32 10.13
C PRO A 23 -7.31 -13.07 10.02
N THR A 24 -6.82 -12.70 8.82
CA THR A 24 -5.39 -12.51 8.55
C THR A 24 -4.99 -11.03 8.62
N ALA A 25 -3.75 -10.75 9.03
CA ALA A 25 -3.17 -9.40 8.96
C ALA A 25 -3.19 -8.84 7.52
N ILE A 26 -2.99 -9.71 6.52
CA ILE A 26 -3.06 -9.36 5.09
C ILE A 26 -4.48 -8.94 4.68
N ASP A 27 -5.52 -9.62 5.16
CA ASP A 27 -6.92 -9.28 4.86
C ASP A 27 -7.31 -7.91 5.40
N ARG A 28 -6.77 -7.56 6.58
CA ARG A 28 -6.93 -6.23 7.18
C ARG A 28 -6.21 -5.16 6.38
N LEU A 29 -4.98 -5.44 5.92
CA LEU A 29 -4.22 -4.53 5.06
C LEU A 29 -4.94 -4.22 3.75
N LEU A 30 -5.47 -5.27 3.11
CA LEU A 30 -6.21 -5.15 1.86
C LEU A 30 -7.46 -4.31 2.04
N SER A 31 -8.17 -4.50 3.15
CA SER A 31 -9.38 -3.76 3.48
C SER A 31 -9.07 -2.28 3.75
N ILE A 32 -8.00 -1.97 4.48
CA ILE A 32 -7.55 -0.58 4.71
C ILE A 32 -7.24 0.14 3.40
N ASN A 33 -6.49 -0.49 2.50
CA ASN A 33 -6.15 0.11 1.22
C ASN A 33 -7.40 0.34 0.34
N ALA A 34 -8.36 -0.59 0.38
CA ALA A 34 -9.63 -0.46 -0.31
C ALA A 34 -10.47 0.72 0.22
N ILE A 35 -10.48 0.96 1.54
CA ILE A 35 -11.15 2.11 2.16
C ILE A 35 -10.46 3.42 1.75
N THR A 36 -9.13 3.47 1.83
CA THR A 36 -8.35 4.66 1.45
C THR A 36 -8.65 5.12 0.02
N SER A 37 -8.73 4.19 -0.94
CA SER A 37 -9.06 4.53 -2.32
C SER A 37 -10.42 5.24 -2.45
N LYS A 38 -11.41 4.84 -1.65
CA LYS A 38 -12.75 5.47 -1.62
C LYS A 38 -12.73 6.85 -0.98
N ILE A 39 -11.92 7.04 0.05
CA ILE A 39 -11.71 8.35 0.68
C ILE A 39 -11.10 9.34 -0.34
N ILE A 40 -10.08 8.92 -1.08
CA ILE A 40 -9.45 9.76 -2.11
C ILE A 40 -10.45 10.15 -3.21
N VAL A 41 -11.24 9.19 -3.70
CA VAL A 41 -12.32 9.47 -4.66
C VAL A 41 -13.31 10.47 -4.08
N MET A 42 -13.64 10.37 -2.79
CA MET A 42 -14.55 11.29 -2.11
C MET A 42 -13.98 12.73 -2.07
N ILE A 43 -12.68 12.88 -1.77
CA ILE A 43 -11.99 14.18 -1.78
C ILE A 43 -12.00 14.79 -3.19
N LEU A 44 -11.65 14.00 -4.21
CA LEU A 44 -11.69 14.44 -5.62
C LEU A 44 -13.11 14.86 -6.05
N MET A 45 -14.13 14.15 -5.59
CA MET A 45 -15.51 14.49 -5.89
C MET A 45 -15.91 15.84 -5.28
N ILE A 46 -15.48 16.12 -4.05
CA ILE A 46 -15.69 17.40 -3.39
C ILE A 46 -14.96 18.52 -4.15
N ALA A 47 -13.71 18.29 -4.55
CA ALA A 47 -12.92 19.23 -5.36
C ALA A 47 -13.67 19.64 -6.64
N PHE A 48 -14.20 18.64 -7.36
CA PHE A 48 -14.94 18.87 -8.60
C PHE A 48 -16.28 19.59 -8.35
N THR A 49 -16.93 19.34 -7.21
CA THR A 49 -18.19 20.03 -6.84
C THR A 49 -17.96 21.50 -6.52
N ARG A 50 -16.84 21.83 -5.88
CA ARG A 50 -16.51 23.18 -5.44
C ARG A 50 -15.85 24.03 -6.52
N ILE A 51 -15.42 23.44 -7.65
CA ILE A 51 -14.63 24.09 -8.72
C ILE A 51 -13.28 24.63 -8.18
N GLU A 52 -12.90 24.21 -6.97
CA GLU A 52 -11.65 24.57 -6.32
C GLU A 52 -10.68 23.40 -6.45
N TYR A 53 -9.77 23.48 -7.43
CA TYR A 53 -8.81 22.41 -7.71
C TYR A 53 -7.72 22.27 -6.64
N GLY A 54 -7.65 23.18 -5.65
CA GLY A 54 -6.71 23.07 -4.53
C GLY A 54 -6.86 21.78 -3.72
N PHE A 55 -8.07 21.21 -3.67
CA PHE A 55 -8.32 19.92 -3.01
C PHE A 55 -7.70 18.72 -3.73
N VAL A 56 -7.36 18.85 -5.02
CA VAL A 56 -6.70 17.78 -5.79
C VAL A 56 -5.30 17.52 -5.27
N ASP A 57 -4.58 18.57 -4.87
CA ASP A 57 -3.23 18.43 -4.29
C ASP A 57 -3.26 17.61 -2.99
N ILE A 58 -4.21 17.95 -2.11
CA ILE A 58 -4.47 17.20 -0.86
C ILE A 58 -4.78 15.73 -1.16
N ALA A 59 -5.58 15.45 -2.20
CA ALA A 59 -5.93 14.08 -2.59
C ALA A 59 -4.72 13.27 -3.06
N ILE A 60 -3.83 13.89 -3.85
CA ILE A 60 -2.60 13.24 -4.34
C ILE A 60 -1.63 12.97 -3.19
N VAL A 61 -1.43 13.95 -2.29
CA VAL A 61 -0.59 13.77 -1.10
C VAL A 61 -1.13 12.64 -0.22
N PHE A 62 -2.45 12.59 -0.02
CA PHE A 62 -3.09 11.54 0.77
C PHE A 62 -2.93 10.15 0.12
N MET A 63 -3.02 10.07 -1.21
CA MET A 63 -2.78 8.84 -1.97
C MET A 63 -1.35 8.32 -1.80
N LEU A 64 -0.37 9.19 -2.00
CA LEU A 64 1.05 8.83 -1.89
C LEU A 64 1.42 8.44 -0.46
N CYS A 65 0.97 9.20 0.54
CA CYS A 65 1.23 8.91 1.95
C CYS A 65 0.65 7.56 2.37
N SER A 66 -0.58 7.26 1.95
CA SER A 66 -1.23 6.00 2.27
C SER A 66 -0.54 4.81 1.59
N PHE A 67 -0.04 4.98 0.37
CA PHE A 67 0.73 3.96 -0.32
C PHE A 67 2.04 3.65 0.42
N VAL A 68 2.80 4.67 0.82
CA VAL A 68 4.04 4.49 1.60
C VAL A 68 3.75 3.84 2.95
N SER A 69 2.68 4.24 3.63
CA SER A 69 2.26 3.62 4.89
C SER A 69 1.95 2.13 4.72
N GLY A 70 1.28 1.76 3.61
CA GLY A 70 0.99 0.38 3.23
C GLY A 70 2.25 -0.45 2.93
N LEU A 71 3.28 0.16 2.34
CA LEU A 71 4.58 -0.51 2.15
C LEU A 71 5.32 -0.69 3.47
N TRP A 72 5.28 0.32 4.36
CA TRP A 72 5.96 0.27 5.64
C TRP A 72 5.41 -0.84 6.54
N ILE A 73 4.08 -0.98 6.60
CA ILE A 73 3.44 -2.06 7.37
C ILE A 73 3.73 -3.45 6.76
N LEU A 74 3.81 -3.57 5.44
CA LEU A 74 4.22 -4.82 4.79
C LEU A 74 5.67 -5.18 5.14
N ASN A 75 6.55 -4.17 5.18
CA ASN A 75 7.95 -4.33 5.58
C ASN A 75 8.08 -4.73 7.05
N VAL A 76 7.18 -4.27 7.92
CA VAL A 76 7.15 -4.67 9.34
C VAL A 76 6.65 -6.10 9.51
N ILE A 77 5.64 -6.51 8.74
CA ILE A 77 5.04 -7.86 8.84
C ILE A 77 5.96 -8.92 8.19
N THR A 78 6.69 -8.55 7.15
CA THR A 78 7.61 -9.45 6.45
C THR A 78 9.00 -9.37 7.10
N PRO A 79 9.45 -10.38 7.86
CA PRO A 79 10.81 -10.38 8.37
C PRO A 79 11.79 -10.35 7.19
N ASP A 80 12.77 -9.47 7.30
CA ASP A 80 13.76 -9.09 6.29
C ASP A 80 14.66 -10.29 5.90
N ASN A 81 14.12 -11.22 5.11
CA ASN A 81 14.80 -12.41 4.62
C ASN A 81 15.64 -12.12 3.37
N TRP A 82 15.71 -10.85 2.93
CA TRP A 82 16.57 -10.40 1.82
C TRP A 82 18.06 -10.65 2.06
N LYS A 83 18.42 -10.97 3.31
CA LYS A 83 19.74 -11.52 3.68
C LYS A 83 20.07 -12.83 2.95
N PHE A 84 19.08 -13.60 2.50
CA PHE A 84 19.32 -14.89 1.84
C PHE A 84 19.90 -14.71 0.43
N LYS A 85 19.40 -13.72 -0.34
CA LYS A 85 19.89 -13.43 -1.69
C LYS A 85 21.28 -12.78 -1.67
N THR A 86 21.53 -11.90 -0.70
CA THR A 86 22.86 -11.27 -0.53
C THR A 86 23.92 -12.26 -0.05
N ARG A 87 23.58 -13.21 0.83
CA ARG A 87 24.51 -14.26 1.27
C ARG A 87 24.83 -15.26 0.16
N ALA A 88 23.84 -15.65 -0.64
CA ALA A 88 24.06 -16.51 -1.80
C ALA A 88 25.00 -15.86 -2.83
N LEU A 89 24.78 -14.58 -3.18
CA LEU A 89 25.65 -13.84 -4.09
C LEU A 89 27.07 -13.65 -3.54
N LYS A 90 27.19 -13.40 -2.23
CA LYS A 90 28.49 -13.30 -1.56
C LYS A 90 29.27 -14.62 -1.57
N ASN A 91 28.58 -15.75 -1.40
CA ASN A 91 29.19 -17.07 -1.46
C ASN A 91 29.67 -17.41 -2.89
N LEU A 92 28.89 -17.02 -3.91
CA LEU A 92 29.29 -17.18 -5.31
C LEU A 92 30.52 -16.33 -5.66
N GLU A 93 30.60 -15.10 -5.16
CA GLU A 93 31.78 -14.24 -5.36
C GLU A 93 33.02 -14.78 -4.63
N SER A 94 32.86 -15.41 -3.46
CA SER A 94 33.97 -16.09 -2.77
C SER A 94 34.42 -17.37 -3.48
N ASP A 95 33.49 -18.18 -4.01
CA ASP A 95 33.83 -19.39 -4.79
C ASP A 95 34.52 -19.02 -6.11
N GLU A 96 34.09 -17.94 -6.76
CA GLU A 96 34.74 -17.39 -7.96
C GLU A 96 36.17 -16.90 -7.66
N LYS A 97 36.37 -16.21 -6.52
CA LYS A 97 37.70 -15.72 -6.10
C LYS A 97 38.65 -16.82 -5.63
N GLU A 98 38.14 -17.92 -5.08
CA GLU A 98 38.96 -19.10 -4.75
C GLU A 98 39.34 -19.89 -6.01
N GLY A 99 38.46 -19.98 -7.01
CA GLY A 99 38.79 -20.60 -8.31
C GLY A 99 39.91 -19.86 -9.06
N ILE A 100 39.89 -18.53 -9.08
CA ILE A 100 40.89 -17.71 -9.79
C ILE A 100 42.25 -17.69 -9.08
N LYS A 101 42.31 -17.97 -7.77
CA LYS A 101 43.56 -17.91 -6.98
C LYS A 101 44.35 -19.22 -7.00
N ASN A 102 43.71 -20.33 -7.40
CA ASN A 102 44.28 -21.67 -7.40
C ASN A 102 44.75 -22.15 -8.79
N ASP A 103 44.53 -21.34 -9.83
CA ASP A 103 45.08 -21.48 -11.19
C ASP A 103 46.24 -20.48 -11.41
#